data_AF-A0A3M1DUB8-F1
#
_entry.id   AF-A0A3M1DUB8-F1
#
_cell.length_a   1.000
_cell.length_b   1.000
_cell.length_c   1.000
_cell.angle_alpha   90.00
_cell.angle_beta   90.00
_cell.angle_gamma   90.00
#
_symmetry.space_group_name_H-M   'P 1'
#
loop_
_entity.id
_entity.type
_entity.pdbx_description
1 polymer ?
#
loop_
_entity_poly.entity_id
_entity_poly.type
_entity_poly.pdbx_seq_one_letter_code
_entity_poly.pdbx_strand_id
1 'polypeptide(L)'
;GSRPSREPLVLALWVAVTGALHLDGFVDCCDALLAARPPEVRLEILRDPHVGAFGLVGACLLLLVKFAALAVCLFTGMEAVLLLAPPLGRWAMVYALARYPAARTTGMGKTVREAVGERALLGATLLVLPLLVVRPIAGLIAFALAGCSCSSSPAGSCGASPT
;
A
#
# COMPACT_ATOMS: atom_id res chain seq x y z
N GLY A 1 -8.07 -7.70 30.97
CA GLY A 1 -6.72 -8.03 30.48
C GLY A 1 -6.55 -7.45 29.10
N SER A 2 -5.65 -6.49 28.93
CA SER A 2 -5.28 -5.93 27.62
C SER A 2 -4.68 -7.05 26.77
N ARG A 3 -5.40 -7.51 25.75
CA ARG A 3 -4.78 -8.35 24.72
C ARG A 3 -3.62 -7.54 24.12
N PRO A 4 -2.41 -8.09 23.98
CA PRO A 4 -1.33 -7.38 23.31
C PRO A 4 -1.79 -7.02 21.89
N SER A 5 -1.62 -5.76 21.52
CA SER A 5 -1.83 -5.28 20.16
C SER A 5 -0.85 -6.00 19.23
N ARG A 6 -1.37 -6.79 18.30
CA ARG A 6 -0.60 -7.58 17.33
C ARG A 6 -0.21 -6.76 16.08
N GLU A 7 -0.84 -5.61 15.90
CA GLU A 7 -0.64 -4.65 14.81
C GLU A 7 0.83 -4.22 14.61
N PRO A 8 1.57 -3.77 15.65
CA PRO A 8 2.95 -3.31 15.47
C PRO A 8 3.90 -4.45 15.10
N LEU A 9 3.67 -5.67 15.58
CA LEU A 9 4.47 -6.84 15.22
C LEU A 9 4.27 -7.22 13.75
N VAL A 10 3.02 -7.20 13.27
CA VAL A 10 2.70 -7.47 11.87
C VAL A 10 3.31 -6.40 10.96
N LEU A 11 3.28 -5.12 11.38
CA LEU A 11 3.92 -4.04 10.65
C LEU A 11 5.44 -4.20 10.57
N ALA A 12 6.10 -4.52 11.69
CA ALA A 12 7.54 -4.76 11.73
C ALA A 12 7.94 -5.95 10.84
N LEU A 13 7.18 -7.05 10.91
CA LEU A 13 7.38 -8.21 10.05
C LEU A 13 7.21 -7.85 8.57
N TRP A 14 6.22 -7.03 8.23
CA TRP A 14 6.02 -6.57 6.85
C TRP A 14 7.25 -5.82 6.35
N VAL A 15 7.73 -4.83 7.11
CA VAL A 15 8.93 -4.06 6.74
C VAL A 15 10.13 -4.97 6.58
N ALA A 16 10.35 -5.90 7.52
CA ALA A 16 11.43 -6.87 7.47
C ALA A 16 11.36 -7.80 6.25
N VAL A 17 10.19 -8.35 5.94
CA VAL A 17 9.98 -9.23 4.77
C VAL A 17 10.20 -8.47 3.47
N THR A 18 9.85 -7.18 3.42
CA THR A 18 10.15 -6.32 2.26
C THR A 18 11.61 -5.87 2.19
N GLY A 19 12.43 -6.22 3.18
CA GLY A 19 13.84 -5.79 3.29
C GLY A 19 14.01 -4.29 3.41
N ALA A 20 12.97 -3.57 3.84
CA ALA A 20 12.83 -2.11 3.81
C ALA A 20 13.03 -1.42 2.44
N LEU A 21 13.31 -2.15 1.35
CA LEU A 21 13.56 -1.59 0.01
C LEU A 21 12.37 -0.77 -0.53
N HIS A 22 11.14 -1.19 -0.21
CA HIS A 22 9.96 -0.44 -0.62
C HIS A 22 9.77 0.85 0.19
N LEU A 23 10.23 0.86 1.44
CA LEU A 23 10.21 2.05 2.29
C LEU A 23 11.32 3.02 1.85
N ASP A 24 12.52 2.50 1.59
CA ASP A 24 13.68 3.23 1.06
C ASP A 24 13.36 3.95 -0.25
N GLY A 25 12.82 3.23 -1.24
CA GLY A 25 12.39 3.85 -2.49
C GLY A 25 11.27 4.88 -2.33
N PHE A 26 10.41 4.77 -1.31
CA PHE A 26 9.41 5.78 -1.01
C PHE A 26 10.02 7.04 -0.40
N VAL A 27 10.98 6.88 0.52
CA VAL A 27 11.77 7.98 1.12
C VAL A 27 12.51 8.75 0.02
N ASP A 28 13.20 8.04 -0.88
CA ASP A 28 13.86 8.63 -2.05
C ASP A 28 12.88 9.40 -2.95
N CYS A 29 11.69 8.84 -3.19
CA CYS A 29 10.65 9.52 -3.96
C CYS A 29 10.20 10.81 -3.27
N CYS A 30 10.00 10.78 -1.95
CA CYS A 30 9.61 11.96 -1.17
C CYS A 30 10.70 13.04 -1.22
N ASP A 31 11.96 12.68 -0.97
CA ASP A 31 13.07 13.64 -0.99
C ASP A 31 13.28 14.22 -2.39
N ALA A 32 13.16 13.40 -3.44
CA ALA A 32 13.27 13.89 -4.80
C ALA A 32 12.05 14.75 -5.20
N LEU A 33 10.82 14.29 -5.02
CA LEU A 33 9.61 14.96 -5.56
C LEU A 33 9.22 16.21 -4.79
N LEU A 34 9.44 16.23 -3.46
CA LEU A 34 9.04 17.35 -2.61
C LEU A 34 10.13 18.43 -2.53
N ALA A 35 11.37 18.10 -2.92
CA ALA A 35 12.37 19.11 -3.19
C ALA A 35 11.95 19.92 -4.43
N ALA A 36 11.46 21.15 -4.22
CA ALA A 36 11.18 22.14 -5.27
C ALA A 36 12.50 22.63 -5.92
N ARG A 37 13.11 21.72 -6.68
CA ARG A 37 14.45 21.84 -7.27
C ARG A 37 14.42 21.29 -8.70
N PRO A 38 15.29 21.80 -9.59
CA PRO A 38 15.40 21.28 -10.94
C PRO A 38 15.87 19.81 -10.94
N PRO A 39 15.56 19.03 -11.99
CA PRO A 39 15.81 17.58 -12.02
C PRO A 39 17.27 17.20 -11.84
N GLU A 40 18.22 18.03 -12.27
CA GLU A 40 19.66 17.82 -12.11
C GLU A 40 20.05 17.80 -10.62
N VAL A 41 19.52 18.76 -9.84
CA VAL A 41 19.75 18.86 -8.39
C VAL A 41 19.05 17.72 -7.64
N ARG A 42 17.86 17.30 -8.10
CA ARG A 42 17.17 16.13 -7.53
C ARG A 42 17.98 14.84 -7.72
N LEU A 43 18.69 14.70 -8.85
CA LEU A 43 19.58 13.56 -9.10
C LEU A 43 20.82 13.57 -8.21
N GLU A 44 21.32 14.76 -7.83
CA GLU A 44 22.39 14.93 -6.85
C GLU A 44 21.94 14.57 -5.43
N ILE A 45 20.74 14.99 -5.03
CA ILE A 45 20.13 14.59 -3.74
C ILE A 45 20.03 13.07 -3.66
N LEU A 46 19.58 12.39 -4.73
CA LEU A 46 19.55 10.92 -4.83
C LEU A 46 20.94 10.25 -4.91
N ARG A 47 22.06 11.00 -4.84
CA ARG A 47 23.39 10.43 -4.62
C ARG A 47 23.84 10.56 -3.17
N ASP A 48 23.22 11.47 -2.43
CA ASP A 48 23.50 11.67 -1.03
C ASP A 48 22.93 10.48 -0.24
N PRO A 49 23.74 9.76 0.55
CA PRO A 49 23.24 8.70 1.43
C PRO A 49 22.40 9.23 2.60
N HIS A 50 22.34 10.55 2.84
CA HIS A 50 21.57 11.12 3.93
C HIS A 50 20.10 11.28 3.56
N VAL A 51 19.22 10.88 4.49
CA VAL A 51 17.77 11.07 4.37
C VAL A 51 17.42 12.53 4.64
N GLY A 52 16.62 13.13 3.75
CA GLY A 52 16.12 14.48 3.91
C GLY A 52 14.92 14.57 4.85
N ALA A 53 14.55 15.80 5.23
CA ALA A 53 13.41 16.04 6.10
C ALA A 53 12.09 15.56 5.48
N PHE A 54 11.95 15.68 4.15
CA PHE A 54 10.76 15.23 3.43
C PHE A 54 10.66 13.70 3.40
N GLY A 55 11.78 13.01 3.19
CA GLY A 55 11.89 11.57 3.26
C GLY A 55 11.50 11.04 4.64
N LEU A 56 12.03 11.63 5.71
CA LEU A 56 11.69 11.26 7.09
C LEU A 56 10.20 11.45 7.40
N VAL A 57 9.64 12.62 7.08
CA VAL A 57 8.22 12.91 7.30
C VAL A 57 7.34 11.96 6.48
N GLY A 58 7.72 11.70 5.23
CA GLY A 58 7.07 10.72 4.36
C GLY A 58 7.06 9.32 4.98
N ALA A 59 8.21 8.83 5.45
CA ALA A 59 8.31 7.52 6.10
C ALA A 59 7.40 7.42 7.32
N CYS A 60 7.41 8.43 8.19
CA CYS A 60 6.54 8.49 9.36
C CYS A 60 5.05 8.43 8.97
N LEU A 61 4.62 9.24 8.00
CA LEU A 61 3.24 9.24 7.52
C LEU A 61 2.86 7.90 6.90
N LEU A 62 3.73 7.30 6.09
CA LEU A 62 3.45 6.00 5.46
C LEU A 62 3.33 4.88 6.51
N LEU A 63 4.19 4.87 7.53
CA LEU A 63 4.12 3.89 8.62
C LEU A 63 2.85 4.08 9.45
N LEU A 64 2.46 5.32 9.74
CA LEU A 64 1.21 5.64 10.44
C LEU A 64 -0.02 5.18 9.65
N VAL A 65 -0.05 5.44 8.34
CA VAL A 65 -1.15 4.97 7.47
C VAL A 65 -1.21 3.45 7.43
N LYS A 66 -0.06 2.75 7.31
CA LYS A 66 -0.02 1.29 7.37
C LYS A 66 -0.50 0.75 8.71
N PHE A 67 -0.10 1.37 9.80
CA PHE A 67 -0.53 1.00 11.15
C PHE A 67 -2.05 1.17 11.32
N ALA A 68 -2.59 2.32 10.92
CA ALA A 68 -4.04 2.57 10.97
C ALA A 68 -4.82 1.59 10.07
N ALA A 69 -4.33 1.31 8.87
CA ALA A 69 -4.94 0.33 7.97
C ALA A 69 -4.93 -1.08 8.56
N LEU A 70 -3.82 -1.51 9.18
CA LEU A 70 -3.73 -2.79 9.88
C LEU A 70 -4.73 -2.86 11.03
N ALA A 71 -4.81 -1.82 11.87
CA ALA A 71 -5.73 -1.76 13.00
C ALA A 71 -7.20 -1.91 12.56
N VAL A 72 -7.60 -1.20 11.50
CA VAL A 72 -8.97 -1.32 10.94
C VAL A 72 -9.20 -2.72 10.38
N CYS A 73 -8.28 -3.25 9.57
CA CYS A 73 -8.46 -4.56 8.92
C CYS A 73 -8.51 -5.72 9.93
N LEU A 74 -7.70 -5.66 10.99
CA LEU A 74 -7.70 -6.66 12.07
C LEU A 74 -8.98 -6.59 12.92
N PHE A 75 -9.59 -5.41 13.05
CA PHE A 75 -10.85 -5.24 13.77
C PHE A 75 -12.06 -5.68 12.94
N THR A 76 -12.07 -5.42 11.64
CA THR A 76 -13.19 -5.74 10.74
C THR A 76 -13.10 -7.14 10.12
N GLY A 77 -12.04 -7.91 10.39
CA GLY A 77 -11.80 -9.22 9.79
C GLY A 77 -11.46 -9.15 8.29
N MET A 78 -11.13 -7.97 7.77
CA MET A 78 -10.77 -7.73 6.37
C MET A 78 -9.27 -7.95 6.10
N GLU A 79 -8.65 -8.87 6.83
CA GLU A 79 -7.20 -9.15 6.76
C GLU A 79 -6.75 -9.46 5.33
N ALA A 80 -7.63 -10.04 4.54
CA ALA A 80 -7.36 -10.45 3.18
C ALA A 80 -7.24 -9.28 2.18
N VAL A 81 -7.62 -8.05 2.55
CA VAL A 81 -7.32 -6.84 1.77
C VAL A 81 -5.84 -6.48 1.86
N LEU A 82 -5.18 -6.78 2.98
CA LEU A 82 -3.75 -6.54 3.15
C LEU A 82 -2.90 -7.41 2.20
N LEU A 83 -3.41 -8.56 1.78
CA LEU A 83 -2.77 -9.42 0.78
C LEU A 83 -2.68 -8.77 -0.62
N LEU A 84 -3.51 -7.75 -0.90
CA LEU A 84 -3.48 -7.02 -2.18
C LEU A 84 -2.39 -5.94 -2.22
N ALA A 85 -1.96 -5.44 -1.07
CA ALA A 85 -1.01 -4.33 -1.03
C ALA A 85 0.38 -4.68 -1.60
N PRO A 86 1.00 -5.85 -1.31
CA PRO A 86 2.30 -6.19 -1.90
C PRO A 86 2.27 -6.42 -3.43
N PRO A 87 1.28 -7.14 -4.01
CA PRO A 87 1.13 -7.27 -5.47
C PRO A 87 0.97 -5.93 -6.17
N LEU A 88 0.17 -5.02 -5.60
CA LEU A 88 -0.03 -3.68 -6.16
C LEU A 88 1.24 -2.84 -6.12
N GLY A 89 1.99 -2.88 -5.02
CA GLY A 89 3.29 -2.19 -4.92
C GLY A 89 4.30 -2.71 -5.95
N ARG A 90 4.36 -4.04 -6.15
CA ARG A 90 5.20 -4.65 -7.19
C ARG A 90 4.77 -4.25 -8.60
N TRP A 91 3.47 -4.22 -8.87
CA TRP A 91 2.95 -3.78 -10.18
C TRP A 91 3.27 -2.32 -10.45
N ALA A 92 3.12 -1.44 -9.45
CA ALA A 92 3.47 -0.02 -9.59
C ALA A 92 4.95 0.18 -9.96
N MET A 93 5.86 -0.60 -9.38
CA MET A 93 7.28 -0.58 -9.78
C MET A 93 7.50 -1.03 -11.23
N VAL A 94 6.86 -2.13 -11.65
CA VAL A 94 6.96 -2.65 -13.03
C VAL A 94 6.41 -1.63 -14.02
N TYR A 95 5.27 -1.01 -13.69
CA TYR A 95 4.68 0.07 -14.49
C TYR A 95 5.63 1.26 -14.63
N ALA A 96 6.24 1.70 -13.52
CA ALA A 96 7.20 2.80 -13.54
C ALA A 96 8.42 2.50 -14.43
N LEU A 97 8.99 1.30 -14.31
CA LEU A 97 10.14 0.86 -15.13
C LEU A 97 9.82 0.75 -16.62
N ALA A 98 8.61 0.29 -16.95
CA ALA A 98 8.17 0.14 -18.33
C ALA A 98 7.85 1.48 -19.00
N ARG A 99 7.29 2.45 -18.25
CA ARG A 99 6.75 3.68 -18.84
C ARG A 99 7.68 4.88 -18.78
N TYR A 100 8.53 4.98 -17.76
CA TYR A 100 9.44 6.12 -17.58
C TYR A 100 10.85 5.83 -18.12
N PRO A 101 11.52 6.82 -18.72
CA PRO A 101 12.91 6.68 -19.13
C PRO A 101 13.81 6.50 -17.90
N ALA A 102 14.91 5.75 -18.06
CA ALA A 102 15.89 5.63 -17.00
C ALA A 102 16.48 7.00 -16.67
N ALA A 103 16.45 7.36 -15.39
CA ALA A 103 16.97 8.65 -14.91
C ALA A 103 18.50 8.77 -15.01
N ARG A 104 19.21 7.64 -15.13
CA ARG A 104 20.68 7.57 -15.29
C ARG A 104 21.06 6.60 -16.41
N THR A 105 22.19 6.87 -17.06
CA THR A 105 22.76 6.03 -18.13
C THR A 105 23.51 4.80 -17.61
N THR A 106 23.72 4.70 -16.29
CA THR A 106 24.43 3.63 -15.58
C THR A 106 23.75 3.29 -14.24
N GLY A 107 24.01 2.09 -13.71
CA GLY A 107 23.54 1.64 -12.39
C GLY A 107 22.39 0.63 -12.43
N MET A 108 22.00 0.13 -11.25
CA MET A 108 21.04 -0.97 -11.09
C MET A 108 19.67 -0.67 -11.73
N GLY A 109 19.19 0.57 -11.67
CA GLY A 109 17.90 0.95 -12.27
C GLY A 109 17.85 0.76 -13.79
N LYS A 110 18.98 0.94 -14.49
CA LYS A 110 19.07 0.67 -15.94
C LYS A 110 19.06 -0.83 -16.23
N THR A 111 19.85 -1.61 -15.50
CA THR A 111 19.91 -3.07 -15.67
C THR A 111 18.56 -3.74 -15.40
N VAL A 112 17.82 -3.27 -14.39
CA VAL A 112 16.48 -3.76 -14.07
C VAL A 112 15.49 -3.36 -15.16
N ARG A 113 15.57 -2.13 -15.68
CA ARG A 113 14.72 -1.69 -16.80
C ARG A 113 14.98 -2.49 -18.08
N GLU A 114 16.23 -2.78 -18.40
CA GLU A 114 16.59 -3.58 -19.58
C GLU A 114 16.05 -5.02 -19.47
N ALA A 115 15.91 -5.55 -18.25
CA ALA A 115 15.25 -6.82 -17.99
C ALA A 115 13.71 -6.74 -18.02
N VAL A 116 13.12 -5.56 -17.82
CA VAL A 116 11.66 -5.34 -17.74
C VAL A 116 11.14 -4.78 -19.06
N GLY A 117 10.67 -5.68 -19.94
CA GLY A 117 9.99 -5.33 -21.18
C GLY A 117 8.45 -5.24 -21.05
N GLU A 118 7.77 -4.90 -22.14
CA GLU A 118 6.29 -4.84 -22.22
C GLU A 118 5.62 -6.17 -21.82
N ARG A 119 6.29 -7.30 -22.07
CA ARG A 119 5.81 -8.64 -21.66
C ARG A 119 5.77 -8.80 -20.14
N ALA A 120 6.71 -8.20 -19.42
CA ALA A 120 6.72 -8.22 -17.95
C ALA A 120 5.59 -7.34 -17.38
N LEU A 121 5.30 -6.20 -18.01
CA LEU A 121 4.16 -5.36 -17.66
C LEU A 121 2.83 -6.08 -17.91
N LEU A 122 2.69 -6.75 -19.06
CA LEU A 122 1.51 -7.54 -19.39
C LEU A 122 1.33 -8.69 -18.39
N GLY A 123 2.38 -9.46 -18.11
CA GLY A 123 2.33 -10.55 -17.13
C GLY A 123 1.99 -10.08 -15.71
N ALA A 124 2.60 -8.97 -15.26
CA ALA A 124 2.30 -8.39 -13.95
C ALA A 124 0.86 -7.88 -13.88
N THR A 125 0.36 -7.26 -14.95
CA THR A 125 -1.03 -6.79 -15.02
C THR A 125 -2.00 -7.96 -14.99
N LEU A 126 -1.73 -9.02 -15.78
CA LEU A 126 -2.57 -10.22 -15.81
C LEU A 126 -2.62 -10.95 -14.46
N LEU A 127 -1.54 -10.88 -13.68
CA LEU A 127 -1.47 -11.48 -12.34
C LEU A 127 -2.25 -10.66 -11.31
N VAL A 128 -2.16 -9.32 -11.36
CA VAL A 128 -2.78 -8.43 -10.36
C VAL A 128 -4.26 -8.16 -10.66
N LEU A 129 -4.66 -8.13 -11.93
CA LEU A 129 -6.04 -7.88 -12.37
C LEU A 129 -7.08 -8.84 -11.72
N PRO A 130 -6.93 -10.17 -11.72
CA PRO A 130 -7.89 -11.06 -11.09
C PRO A 130 -7.94 -10.88 -9.56
N LEU A 131 -6.80 -10.61 -8.92
CA LEU A 131 -6.77 -10.28 -7.48
C LEU A 131 -7.56 -8.98 -7.18
N LEU A 132 -7.46 -7.98 -8.06
CA LEU A 132 -8.19 -6.73 -7.96
C LEU A 132 -9.68 -6.85 -8.28
N VAL A 133 -10.12 -7.80 -9.10
CA VAL A 133 -11.54 -7.93 -9.49
C VAL A 133 -12.32 -8.83 -8.54
N VAL A 134 -11.71 -9.95 -8.10
CA VAL A 134 -12.39 -10.96 -7.28
C VAL A 134 -12.73 -10.43 -5.87
N ARG A 135 -11.89 -9.57 -5.29
CA ARG A 135 -12.04 -9.12 -3.89
C ARG A 135 -12.96 -7.91 -3.64
N PRO A 136 -13.00 -6.83 -4.45
CA PRO A 136 -13.96 -5.75 -4.25
C PRO A 136 -15.39 -6.20 -4.54
N ILE A 137 -15.59 -7.14 -5.48
CA ILE A 137 -16.89 -7.77 -5.71
C ILE A 137 -17.29 -8.60 -4.49
N ALA A 138 -16.40 -9.41 -3.92
CA ALA A 138 -16.66 -10.15 -2.68
C ALA A 138 -16.92 -9.22 -1.49
N GLY A 139 -16.22 -8.08 -1.40
CA GLY A 139 -16.43 -7.06 -0.37
C GLY A 139 -17.77 -6.32 -0.51
N LEU A 140 -18.17 -5.98 -1.74
CA LEU A 140 -19.47 -5.38 -2.05
C LEU A 140 -20.62 -6.37 -1.78
N ILE A 141 -20.46 -7.65 -2.11
CA ILE A 141 -21.44 -8.71 -1.82
C ILE A 141 -21.58 -8.89 -0.29
N ALA A 142 -20.46 -8.94 0.44
CA ALA A 142 -20.49 -9.05 1.90
C ALA A 142 -21.15 -7.83 2.56
N PHE A 143 -20.87 -6.62 2.06
CA PHE A 143 -21.52 -5.38 2.52
C PHE A 143 -23.02 -5.35 2.21
N ALA A 144 -23.43 -5.80 1.01
CA ALA A 144 -24.83 -5.90 0.62
C ALA A 144 -25.59 -6.92 1.49
N LEU A 145 -25.01 -8.10 1.77
CA LEU A 145 -25.61 -9.12 2.63
C LEU A 145 -25.69 -8.67 4.10
N ALA A 146 -24.68 -7.93 4.60
CA ALA A 146 -24.71 -7.32 5.92
C ALA A 146 -25.79 -6.22 6.02
N GLY A 147 -25.92 -5.39 4.97
CA GLY A 147 -26.99 -4.39 4.87
C GLY A 147 -28.39 -5.00 4.85
N CYS A 148 -28.58 -6.13 4.16
CA CYS A 148 -29.85 -6.88 4.18
C CYS A 148 -30.16 -7.46 5.57
N SER A 149 -29.15 -7.91 6.30
CA SER A 149 -29.31 -8.46 7.66
C SER A 149 -29.69 -7.40 8.71
N CYS A 150 -29.32 -6.13 8.50
CA CYS A 150 -29.79 -5.01 9.31
C CYS A 150 -31.23 -4.62 8.99
N SER A 151 -31.72 -4.83 7.77
CA SER A 151 -33.10 -4.54 7.39
C SER A 151 -34.12 -5.57 7.88
N SER A 152 -33.66 -6.78 8.26
CA SER A 152 -34.51 -7.85 8.78
C SER A 152 -34.64 -7.88 10.30
N SER A 153 -34.02 -6.93 11.04
CA SER A 153 -34.27 -6.81 12.48
C SER A 153 -35.65 -6.15 12.67
N PRO A 154 -36.67 -6.87 13.17
CA PRO A 154 -38.02 -6.32 13.25
C PRO A 154 -38.02 -5.13 14.22
N ALA A 155 -38.43 -3.97 13.71
CA ALA A 155 -38.92 -2.89 14.55
C ALA A 155 -40.15 -3.41 15.32
N GLY A 156 -39.96 -3.86 16.55
CA GLY A 156 -41.05 -4.53 17.29
C GLY A 156 -40.73 -4.82 18.74
N SER A 157 -40.60 -3.78 19.57
CA SER A 157 -41.19 -3.72 20.93
C SER A 157 -40.87 -2.39 21.63
N CYS A 158 -41.37 -1.26 21.12
CA CYS A 158 -41.65 -0.12 21.98
C CYS A 158 -43.00 -0.39 22.66
N GLY A 159 -42.95 -1.05 23.81
CA GLY A 159 -44.10 -1.17 24.70
C GLY A 159 -44.42 0.17 25.35
N ALA A 160 -45.54 0.75 24.96
CA ALA A 160 -46.45 1.48 25.86
C ALA A 160 -46.84 0.55 27.03
N SER A 161 -47.13 0.94 28.28
CA SER A 161 -47.46 2.22 28.93
C SER A 161 -47.50 1.96 30.48
N PRO A 162 -48.28 2.68 31.33
CA PRO A 162 -47.80 3.52 32.43
C PRO A 162 -48.08 2.95 33.84
N THR A 163 -47.38 3.48 34.85
CA THR A 163 -47.91 3.77 36.20
C THR A 163 -47.06 4.84 36.83
#